data_AF-A0A2V6NHX7-F1
#
_entry.id   AF-A0A2V6NHX7-F1
#
_cell.length_a   1.000
_cell.length_b   1.000
_cell.length_c   1.000
_cell.angle_alpha   90.00
_cell.angle_beta   90.00
_cell.angle_gamma   90.00
#
_symmetry.space_group_name_H-M   'P 1'
#
loop_
_entity.id
_entity.type
_entity.pdbx_description
1 polymer ?
#
loop_
_entity_poly.entity_id
_entity_poly.type
_entity_poly.pdbx_seq_one_letter_code
_entity_poly.pdbx_strand_id
1 'polypeptide(L)'
;MRFHVAREGAVLGEFEEQIFRNKVFSGEIRPNDLYWTAGFTDWRPVSEFRVARKTEPIVPDAGSAVPPAIQKQGLRSALALALICVCALVLLIGVAMVPGKSKRERVPQRARVEAKPAIARGQLRAGMTADQCMRMLGQPARIKRISGSKNEQWTYKGPEGPVILHFESGLLQSF
;
A
#
# COMPACT_ATOMS: atom_id res chain seq x y z
N MET A 1 35.08 28.89 7.48
CA MET A 1 34.13 28.33 6.49
C MET A 1 32.77 28.96 6.72
N ARG A 2 31.98 29.18 5.67
CA ARG A 2 30.64 29.77 5.78
C ARG A 2 29.56 28.75 5.44
N PHE A 3 28.47 28.81 6.16
CA PHE A 3 27.34 27.89 6.09
C PHE A 3 26.11 28.67 5.68
N HIS A 4 25.57 28.33 4.52
CA HIS A 4 24.27 28.81 4.08
C HIS A 4 23.19 27.90 4.68
N VAL A 5 22.14 28.49 5.21
CA VAL A 5 21.03 27.75 5.84
C VAL A 5 19.76 28.09 5.12
N ALA A 6 18.93 27.07 4.88
CA ALA A 6 17.65 27.21 4.24
C ALA A 6 16.57 26.41 4.96
N ARG A 7 15.35 26.94 4.94
CA ARG A 7 14.15 26.30 5.49
C ARG A 7 13.01 26.48 4.51
N GLU A 8 12.28 25.41 4.25
CA GLU A 8 11.07 25.43 3.40
C GLU A 8 11.26 26.06 2.01
N GLY A 9 12.47 25.94 1.45
CA GLY A 9 12.77 26.49 0.12
C GLY A 9 13.23 27.94 0.10
N ALA A 10 13.44 28.57 1.26
CA ALA A 10 14.00 29.92 1.38
C ALA A 10 15.34 29.88 2.12
N VAL A 11 16.33 30.63 1.62
CA VAL A 11 17.60 30.83 2.32
C VAL A 11 17.34 31.74 3.52
N LEU A 12 17.57 31.22 4.73
CA LEU A 12 17.42 31.94 5.99
C LEU A 12 18.59 32.91 6.23
N GLY A 13 19.78 32.52 5.80
CA GLY A 13 20.97 33.34 5.97
C GLY A 13 22.26 32.57 5.76
N GLU A 14 23.35 33.30 5.89
CA GLU A 14 24.72 32.81 5.84
C GLU A 14 25.38 33.06 7.19
N PHE A 15 26.00 32.03 7.75
CA PHE A 15 26.61 32.09 9.07
C PHE A 15 28.04 31.56 9.03
N GLU A 16 28.90 32.14 9.86
CA GLU A 16 30.20 31.54 10.15
C GLU A 16 30.01 30.23 10.92
N GLU A 17 30.95 29.30 10.77
CA GLU A 17 30.88 27.96 11.36
C GLU A 17 30.54 27.98 12.86
N GLN A 18 31.17 28.85 13.65
CA GLN A 18 30.91 28.93 15.08
C GLN A 18 29.48 29.39 15.39
N ILE A 19 28.98 30.38 14.64
CA ILE A 19 27.61 30.88 14.78
C ILE A 19 26.61 29.81 14.35
N PHE A 20 26.87 29.14 13.22
CA PHE A 20 26.06 28.03 12.72
C PHE A 20 25.94 26.93 13.78
N ARG A 21 27.07 26.48 14.33
CA ARG A 21 27.09 25.44 15.39
C ARG A 21 26.33 25.87 16.64
N ASN A 22 26.50 27.11 17.07
CA ASN A 22 25.77 27.66 18.23
C ASN A 22 24.26 27.67 17.96
N LYS A 23 23.83 28.04 16.75
CA LYS A 23 22.42 28.08 16.35
C LYS A 23 21.79 26.70 16.17
N VAL A 24 22.57 25.70 15.74
CA VAL A 24 22.16 24.29 15.73
C VAL A 24 22.00 23.79 17.16
N PHE A 25 22.96 24.09 18.04
CA PHE A 25 22.92 23.66 19.44
C PHE A 25 21.81 24.34 20.25
N SER A 26 21.52 25.62 19.98
CA SER A 26 20.40 26.34 20.61
C SER A 26 19.03 25.92 20.07
N GLY A 27 18.99 25.13 18.98
CA GLY A 27 17.75 24.70 18.32
C GLY A 27 17.09 25.75 17.42
N GLU A 28 17.74 26.90 17.20
CA GLU A 28 17.27 27.92 16.26
C GLU A 28 17.27 27.40 14.81
N ILE A 29 18.34 26.68 14.46
CA ILE A 29 18.42 25.86 13.25
C ILE A 29 17.95 24.45 13.60
N ARG A 30 16.94 23.98 12.88
CA ARG A 30 16.26 22.69 13.12
C ARG A 30 16.99 21.57 12.41
N PRO A 31 16.90 20.31 12.88
CA PRO A 31 17.48 19.15 12.21
C PRO A 31 16.97 18.94 10.77
N ASN A 32 15.74 19.37 10.47
CA ASN A 32 15.14 19.28 9.13
C ASN A 32 15.46 20.48 8.24
N ASP A 33 16.17 21.49 8.75
CA ASP A 33 16.67 22.57 7.89
C ASP A 33 17.75 22.04 6.97
N LEU A 34 17.99 22.75 5.89
CA LEU A 34 19.05 22.46 4.95
C LEU A 34 20.23 23.38 5.21
N TYR A 35 21.45 22.84 5.12
CA TYR A 35 22.67 23.62 5.08
C TYR A 35 23.48 23.29 3.83
N TRP A 36 24.25 24.28 3.38
CA TRP A 36 25.18 24.14 2.28
C TRP A 36 26.45 24.93 2.59
N THR A 37 27.58 24.46 2.08
CA THR A 37 28.87 25.13 2.22
C THR A 37 29.67 24.91 0.94
N ALA A 38 30.66 25.78 0.70
CA ALA A 38 31.48 25.71 -0.48
C ALA A 38 32.11 24.32 -0.62
N GLY A 39 31.93 23.72 -1.80
CA GLY A 39 32.36 22.35 -2.09
C GLY A 39 31.30 21.27 -1.91
N PHE A 40 30.06 21.62 -1.59
CA PHE A 40 28.94 20.68 -1.70
C PHE A 40 28.23 20.83 -3.05
N THR A 41 27.88 19.71 -3.67
CA THR A 41 27.06 19.71 -4.91
C THR A 41 25.62 20.12 -4.63
N ASP A 42 25.07 19.69 -3.50
CA ASP A 42 23.67 19.88 -3.10
C ASP A 42 23.53 20.28 -1.63
N TRP A 43 22.37 20.84 -1.30
CA TRP A 43 21.97 21.13 0.08
C TRP A 43 21.82 19.83 0.88
N ARG A 44 22.33 19.81 2.11
CA ARG A 44 22.24 18.65 3.01
C ARG A 44 21.39 18.98 4.24
N PRO A 45 20.65 18.04 4.82
CA PRO A 45 19.88 18.30 6.04
C PRO A 45 20.82 18.50 7.23
N VAL A 46 20.48 19.42 8.14
CA VAL A 46 21.26 19.71 9.34
C VAL A 46 21.37 18.49 10.26
N SER A 47 20.43 17.55 10.21
CA SER A 47 20.55 16.26 10.89
C SER A 47 21.76 15.43 10.44
N GLU A 48 22.23 15.61 9.19
CA GLU A 48 23.48 15.01 8.69
C GLU A 48 24.73 15.78 9.11
N PHE A 49 24.58 16.98 9.70
CA PHE A 49 25.67 17.67 10.37
C PHE A 49 26.03 16.89 11.65
N ARG A 50 26.76 15.78 11.45
CA ARG A 50 27.25 14.94 12.54
C ARG A 50 28.20 15.80 13.37
N VAL A 51 27.86 16.03 14.63
CA VAL A 51 28.74 16.58 15.67
C VAL A 51 29.81 15.54 16.06
N ALA A 52 30.38 14.84 15.08
CA ALA A 52 31.38 13.81 15.27
C ALA A 52 32.77 14.47 15.34
N ARG A 53 33.24 14.66 16.57
CA ARG A 53 34.62 14.40 16.99
C ARG A 53 35.72 14.76 15.97
N LYS A 54 36.30 15.95 16.12
CA LYS A 54 37.75 16.21 16.14
C LYS A 54 38.66 15.16 15.43
N THR A 55 38.50 14.85 14.14
CA THR A 55 39.59 14.21 13.33
C THR A 55 39.40 14.03 11.82
N GLU A 56 38.33 14.51 11.17
CA GLU A 56 38.27 14.43 9.70
C GLU A 56 38.09 15.82 9.08
N PRO A 57 39.09 16.33 8.32
CA PRO A 57 38.94 17.53 7.53
C PRO A 57 37.77 17.34 6.55
N ILE A 58 36.84 18.28 6.55
CA ILE A 58 35.80 18.37 5.52
C ILE A 58 36.54 18.54 4.19
N VAL A 59 36.61 17.48 3.38
CA VAL A 59 37.18 17.55 2.05
C VAL A 59 36.16 18.29 1.17
N PRO A 60 36.46 19.51 0.70
CA PRO A 60 35.59 20.19 -0.25
C PRO A 60 35.63 19.39 -1.55
N ASP A 61 34.48 18.88 -1.99
CA ASP A 61 34.34 18.42 -3.36
C ASP A 61 34.53 19.66 -4.25
N ALA A 62 35.20 19.56 -5.40
CA ALA A 62 35.55 20.74 -6.20
C ALA A 62 34.32 21.35 -6.92
N GLY A 63 33.35 21.83 -6.17
CA GLY A 63 32.04 22.28 -6.63
C GLY A 63 31.67 23.66 -6.12
N SER A 64 31.43 24.57 -7.08
CA SER A 64 30.74 25.87 -7.05
C SER A 64 30.89 26.76 -5.81
N ALA A 65 31.29 28.02 -6.03
CA ALA A 65 31.41 29.06 -5.00
C ALA A 65 30.05 29.64 -4.51
N VAL A 66 28.93 29.16 -5.06
CA VAL A 66 27.58 29.68 -4.79
C VAL A 66 26.61 28.51 -4.57
N PRO A 67 25.71 28.58 -3.56
CA PRO A 67 24.74 27.52 -3.32
C PRO A 67 23.78 27.33 -4.50
N PRO A 68 23.43 26.08 -4.86
CA PRO A 68 22.47 25.81 -5.92
C PRO A 68 21.07 26.31 -5.54
N ALA A 69 20.23 26.57 -6.54
CA ALA A 69 18.83 26.93 -6.29
C ALA A 69 18.11 25.80 -5.52
N ILE A 70 17.42 26.16 -4.42
CA ILE A 70 16.71 25.17 -3.60
C ILE A 70 15.54 24.63 -4.42
N GLN A 71 15.70 23.41 -4.95
CA GLN A 71 14.64 22.78 -5.73
C GLN A 71 13.51 22.33 -4.79
N LYS A 72 12.31 22.89 -4.97
CA LYS A 72 11.08 22.52 -4.23
C LYS A 72 10.54 21.12 -4.59
N GLN A 73 11.42 20.14 -4.80
CA GLN A 73 11.02 18.78 -5.20
C GLN A 73 10.30 18.05 -4.05
N GLY A 74 10.67 18.28 -2.79
CA GLY A 74 10.04 17.64 -1.63
C GLY A 74 8.58 18.05 -1.38
N LEU A 75 8.21 19.31 -1.60
CA LEU A 75 6.85 19.80 -1.32
C LEU A 75 5.85 19.34 -2.39
N ARG A 76 6.28 19.23 -3.66
CA ARG A 76 5.43 18.69 -4.73
C ARG A 76 5.15 17.21 -4.54
N SER A 77 6.14 16.45 -4.05
CA SER A 77 5.97 15.03 -3.73
C SER A 77 5.08 14.82 -2.51
N ALA A 78 5.19 15.67 -1.48
CA ALA A 78 4.33 15.62 -0.30
C ALA A 78 2.88 16.05 -0.60
N LEU A 79 2.67 17.08 -1.44
CA LEU A 79 1.33 17.47 -1.90
C LEU A 79 0.73 16.39 -2.79
N ALA A 80 1.51 15.78 -3.69
CA ALA A 80 1.06 14.68 -4.53
C ALA A 80 0.71 13.44 -3.69
N LEU A 81 1.55 13.06 -2.72
CA LEU A 81 1.26 11.97 -1.77
C LEU A 81 0.04 12.30 -0.90
N ALA A 82 -0.09 13.53 -0.41
CA ALA A 82 -1.25 13.97 0.35
C ALA A 82 -2.54 13.95 -0.51
N LEU A 83 -2.49 14.40 -1.77
CA LEU A 83 -3.60 14.28 -2.71
C LEU A 83 -3.94 12.81 -2.98
N ILE A 84 -2.95 11.96 -3.19
CA ILE A 84 -3.16 10.51 -3.37
C ILE A 84 -3.82 9.90 -2.12
N CYS A 85 -3.35 10.25 -0.92
CA CYS A 85 -3.93 9.78 0.33
C CYS A 85 -5.36 10.31 0.55
N VAL A 86 -5.63 11.58 0.25
CA VAL A 86 -6.98 12.17 0.33
C VAL A 86 -7.90 11.53 -0.70
N CYS A 87 -7.46 11.34 -1.95
CA CYS A 87 -8.22 10.61 -2.97
C CYS A 87 -8.49 9.16 -2.54
N ALA A 88 -7.51 8.47 -1.96
CA ALA A 88 -7.67 7.13 -1.42
C ALA A 88 -8.68 7.09 -0.26
N LEU A 89 -8.62 8.06 0.67
CA LEU A 89 -9.57 8.19 1.78
C LEU A 89 -10.99 8.51 1.28
N VAL A 90 -11.14 9.40 0.30
CA VAL A 90 -12.44 9.70 -0.32
C VAL A 90 -13.00 8.50 -1.07
N LEU A 91 -12.17 7.68 -1.72
CA LEU A 91 -12.60 6.42 -2.32
C LEU A 91 -13.00 5.38 -1.25
N LEU A 92 -12.26 5.28 -0.14
CA LEU A 92 -12.60 4.39 0.96
C LEU A 92 -13.90 4.80 1.66
N ILE A 93 -14.12 6.09 1.89
CA ILE A 93 -15.34 6.63 2.52
C ILE A 93 -16.52 6.58 1.53
N GLY A 94 -16.29 6.87 0.24
CA GLY A 94 -17.31 6.80 -0.81
C GLY A 94 -17.84 5.37 -1.03
N VAL A 95 -17.01 4.35 -0.77
CA VAL A 95 -17.45 2.94 -0.79
C VAL A 95 -18.32 2.59 0.43
N ALA A 96 -18.22 3.32 1.54
CA ALA A 96 -19.02 3.09 2.75
C ALA A 96 -20.42 3.75 2.70
N MET A 97 -20.68 4.65 1.76
CA MET A 97 -21.92 5.45 1.68
C MET A 97 -22.66 5.26 0.33
N VAL A 98 -22.62 4.06 -0.25
CA VAL A 98 -23.57 3.66 -1.30
C VAL A 98 -24.47 2.57 -0.74
N PRO A 99 -25.71 2.90 -0.32
CA PRO A 99 -26.72 1.88 -0.13
C PRO A 99 -27.18 1.45 -1.52
N GLY A 100 -26.66 0.32 -1.99
CA GLY A 100 -27.31 -0.41 -3.08
C GLY A 100 -26.41 -0.86 -4.24
N LYS A 101 -26.52 -2.16 -4.49
CA LYS A 101 -26.32 -2.85 -5.77
C LYS A 101 -24.90 -2.94 -6.33
N SER A 102 -24.27 -4.05 -5.94
CA SER A 102 -23.72 -5.08 -6.85
C SER A 102 -22.78 -4.63 -7.96
N LYS A 103 -21.47 -4.83 -7.76
CA LYS A 103 -20.59 -5.24 -8.85
C LYS A 103 -19.70 -6.39 -8.37
N ARG A 104 -20.08 -7.59 -8.83
CA ARG A 104 -19.27 -8.81 -8.78
C ARG A 104 -17.95 -8.55 -9.49
N GLU A 105 -16.88 -8.66 -8.75
CA GLU A 105 -15.52 -8.73 -9.26
C GLU A 105 -15.41 -9.91 -10.22
N ARG A 106 -14.95 -9.60 -11.43
CA ARG A 106 -14.86 -10.51 -12.56
C ARG A 106 -13.52 -11.25 -12.44
N VAL A 107 -13.51 -12.34 -11.66
CA VAL A 107 -12.45 -13.36 -11.71
C VAL A 107 -12.44 -13.96 -13.13
N PRO A 108 -11.27 -14.24 -13.74
CA PRO A 108 -11.20 -14.70 -15.12
C PRO A 108 -11.99 -16.00 -15.28
N GLN A 109 -13.01 -15.93 -16.13
CA GLN A 109 -13.91 -17.00 -16.54
C GLN A 109 -13.14 -18.04 -17.38
N ARG A 110 -12.23 -18.80 -16.76
CA ARG A 110 -11.78 -20.07 -17.35
C ARG A 110 -12.87 -21.10 -17.11
N ALA A 111 -13.64 -21.37 -18.18
CA ALA A 111 -14.45 -22.57 -18.41
C ALA A 111 -14.96 -23.27 -17.14
N ARG A 112 -15.83 -22.60 -16.40
CA ARG A 112 -16.38 -23.12 -15.15
C ARG A 112 -17.70 -23.80 -15.46
N VAL A 113 -17.75 -25.12 -15.29
CA VAL A 113 -18.98 -25.88 -15.51
C VAL A 113 -20.00 -25.45 -14.45
N GLU A 114 -21.14 -24.92 -14.89
CA GLU A 114 -22.24 -24.63 -13.97
C GLU A 114 -22.72 -25.95 -13.32
N ALA A 115 -23.11 -25.90 -12.05
CA ALA A 115 -23.52 -27.10 -11.30
C ALA A 115 -24.66 -27.87 -11.98
N LYS A 116 -25.62 -27.16 -12.58
CA LYS A 116 -26.77 -27.75 -13.26
C LYS A 116 -26.41 -28.57 -14.50
N PRO A 117 -25.60 -28.07 -15.47
CA PRO A 117 -25.13 -28.89 -16.57
C PRO A 117 -24.16 -30.01 -16.15
N ALA A 118 -23.39 -29.87 -15.07
CA ALA A 118 -22.61 -31.00 -14.53
C ALA A 118 -23.52 -32.14 -14.04
N ILE A 119 -24.63 -31.81 -13.38
CA ILE A 119 -25.64 -32.79 -12.96
C ILE A 119 -26.29 -33.43 -14.20
N ALA A 120 -26.75 -32.61 -15.15
CA ALA A 120 -27.43 -33.09 -16.36
C ALA A 120 -26.54 -34.01 -17.23
N ARG A 121 -25.22 -33.76 -17.24
CA ARG A 121 -24.23 -34.60 -17.94
C ARG A 121 -23.76 -35.81 -17.12
N GLY A 122 -24.31 -36.06 -15.93
CA GLY A 122 -23.92 -37.17 -15.06
C GLY A 122 -22.50 -37.07 -14.51
N GLN A 123 -21.94 -35.86 -14.46
CA GLN A 123 -20.58 -35.60 -13.99
C GLN A 123 -20.51 -35.52 -12.46
N LEU A 124 -21.60 -35.14 -11.78
CA LEU A 124 -21.70 -35.20 -10.31
C LEU A 124 -22.28 -36.55 -9.87
N ARG A 125 -21.65 -37.16 -8.85
CA ARG A 125 -22.08 -38.44 -8.27
C ARG A 125 -21.97 -38.42 -6.75
N ALA A 126 -22.87 -39.13 -6.08
CA ALA A 126 -22.73 -39.37 -4.64
C ALA A 126 -21.38 -40.05 -4.34
N GLY A 127 -20.75 -39.68 -3.23
CA GLY A 127 -19.42 -40.11 -2.82
C GLY A 127 -18.26 -39.24 -3.35
N MET A 128 -18.51 -38.23 -4.19
CA MET A 128 -17.46 -37.30 -4.59
C MET A 128 -16.98 -36.44 -3.42
N THR A 129 -15.68 -36.21 -3.32
CA THR A 129 -15.11 -35.34 -2.29
C THR A 129 -15.45 -33.86 -2.54
N ALA A 130 -15.54 -33.09 -1.48
CA ALA A 130 -15.69 -31.63 -1.52
C ALA A 130 -14.69 -30.95 -2.47
N ASP A 131 -13.42 -31.40 -2.45
CA ASP A 131 -12.37 -30.87 -3.33
C ASP A 131 -12.58 -31.23 -4.80
N GLN A 132 -13.07 -32.44 -5.11
CA GLN A 132 -13.42 -32.81 -6.48
C GLN A 132 -14.56 -31.92 -6.99
N CYS A 133 -15.61 -31.74 -6.19
CA CYS A 133 -16.72 -30.84 -6.51
C CYS A 133 -16.24 -29.40 -6.68
N MET A 134 -15.35 -28.91 -5.82
CA MET A 134 -14.81 -27.56 -5.91
C MET A 134 -13.88 -27.37 -7.10
N ARG A 135 -13.10 -28.38 -7.51
CA ARG A 135 -12.30 -28.29 -8.76
C ARG A 135 -13.18 -28.26 -10.00
N MET A 136 -14.29 -28.99 -10.00
CA MET A 136 -15.20 -29.07 -11.15
C MET A 136 -16.12 -27.85 -11.28
N LEU A 137 -16.73 -27.44 -10.17
CA LEU A 137 -17.76 -26.39 -10.12
C LEU A 137 -17.21 -25.06 -9.62
N GLY A 138 -15.98 -25.02 -9.13
CA GLY A 138 -15.36 -23.92 -8.38
C GLY A 138 -15.99 -23.67 -7.00
N GLN A 139 -15.66 -22.53 -6.40
CA GLN A 139 -16.19 -22.10 -5.10
C GLN A 139 -17.72 -21.90 -5.08
N PRO A 140 -18.46 -22.53 -4.16
CA PRO A 140 -19.90 -22.29 -4.00
C PRO A 140 -20.17 -20.84 -3.59
N ALA A 141 -21.36 -20.33 -3.91
CA ALA A 141 -21.78 -18.99 -3.53
C ALA A 141 -22.08 -18.87 -2.02
N ARG A 142 -22.36 -19.99 -1.34
CA ARG A 142 -22.57 -20.06 0.10
C ARG A 142 -22.25 -21.47 0.60
N ILE A 143 -21.64 -21.55 1.78
CA ILE A 143 -21.47 -22.80 2.53
C ILE A 143 -22.16 -22.61 3.89
N LYS A 144 -23.07 -23.52 4.23
CA LYS A 144 -23.70 -23.58 5.55
C LYS A 144 -23.25 -24.86 6.24
N ARG A 145 -22.48 -24.71 7.32
CA ARG A 145 -22.08 -25.83 8.18
C ARG A 145 -23.08 -25.97 9.31
N ILE A 146 -23.57 -27.17 9.55
CA ILE A 146 -24.48 -27.44 10.67
C ILE A 146 -23.63 -27.60 11.93
N SER A 147 -23.86 -26.75 12.93
CA SER A 147 -23.11 -26.81 14.20
C SER A 147 -23.27 -28.17 14.86
N GLY A 148 -22.17 -28.77 15.32
CA GLY A 148 -22.15 -30.11 15.92
C GLY A 148 -22.24 -31.27 14.93
N SER A 149 -22.22 -31.01 13.62
CA SER A 149 -22.29 -32.04 12.57
C SER A 149 -21.17 -31.82 11.54
N LYS A 150 -20.77 -32.90 10.86
CA LYS A 150 -19.88 -32.83 9.68
C LYS A 150 -20.64 -32.53 8.38
N ASN A 151 -21.89 -32.11 8.50
CA ASN A 151 -22.75 -31.83 7.36
C ASN A 151 -22.55 -30.40 6.88
N GLU A 152 -22.38 -30.27 5.57
CA GLU A 152 -22.25 -28.99 4.89
C GLU A 152 -23.25 -28.91 3.74
N GLN A 153 -23.87 -27.74 3.60
CA GLN A 153 -24.77 -27.45 2.50
C GLN A 153 -24.14 -26.34 1.65
N TRP A 154 -23.84 -26.66 0.39
CA TRP A 154 -23.17 -25.76 -0.54
C TRP A 154 -24.18 -25.27 -1.57
N THR A 155 -24.27 -23.95 -1.77
CA THR A 155 -25.20 -23.35 -2.72
C THR A 155 -24.46 -22.76 -3.91
N TYR A 156 -24.77 -23.21 -5.12
CA TYR A 156 -24.27 -22.67 -6.38
C TYR A 156 -25.37 -21.83 -7.05
N LYS A 157 -25.05 -20.61 -7.47
CA LYS A 157 -26.00 -19.77 -8.24
C LYS A 157 -25.89 -20.13 -9.71
N GLY A 158 -26.98 -20.58 -10.32
CA GLY A 158 -27.12 -20.78 -11.76
C GLY A 158 -28.16 -19.85 -12.39
N PRO A 159 -28.20 -19.76 -13.72
CA PRO A 159 -29.19 -18.95 -14.46
C PRO A 159 -30.63 -19.41 -14.22
N GLU A 160 -30.83 -20.71 -13.95
CA GLU A 160 -32.15 -21.33 -13.74
C GLU A 160 -32.51 -21.54 -12.26
N GLY A 161 -31.77 -20.92 -11.34
CA GLY A 161 -31.96 -21.04 -9.90
C GLY A 161 -30.76 -21.62 -9.15
N PRO A 162 -30.81 -21.65 -7.81
CA PRO A 162 -29.74 -22.19 -6.99
C PRO A 162 -29.70 -23.72 -7.05
N VAL A 163 -28.51 -24.29 -7.18
CA VAL A 163 -28.25 -25.73 -6.99
C VAL A 163 -27.66 -25.93 -5.60
N ILE A 164 -28.19 -26.88 -4.85
CA ILE A 164 -27.81 -27.13 -3.46
C ILE A 164 -27.15 -28.50 -3.40
N LEU A 165 -25.89 -28.56 -3.04
CA LEU A 165 -25.19 -29.81 -2.78
C LEU A 165 -25.15 -30.06 -1.28
N HIS A 166 -25.44 -31.29 -0.86
CA HIS A 166 -25.34 -31.74 0.52
C HIS A 166 -24.12 -32.62 0.69
N PHE A 167 -23.25 -32.25 1.62
CA PHE A 167 -22.06 -33.00 1.98
C PHE A 167 -22.17 -33.51 3.41
N GLU A 168 -21.65 -34.70 3.65
CA GLU A 168 -21.47 -35.29 4.97
C GLU A 168 -20.04 -35.80 5.09
N SER A 169 -19.32 -35.37 6.13
CA SER A 169 -17.90 -35.72 6.32
C SER A 169 -17.02 -35.43 5.10
N GLY A 170 -17.38 -34.40 4.32
CA GLY A 170 -16.66 -34.00 3.10
C GLY A 170 -16.99 -34.80 1.84
N LEU A 171 -17.97 -35.69 1.88
CA LEU A 171 -18.45 -36.47 0.74
C LEU A 171 -19.83 -35.99 0.29
N LEU A 172 -20.02 -35.86 -1.02
CA LEU A 172 -21.28 -35.46 -1.64
C LEU A 172 -22.31 -36.57 -1.42
N GLN A 173 -23.41 -36.25 -0.76
CA GLN A 173 -24.52 -37.17 -0.50
C GLN A 173 -25.65 -36.99 -1.52
N SER A 174 -26.07 -35.75 -1.76
CA SER A 174 -27.19 -35.44 -2.64
C SER A 174 -27.12 -34.03 -3.23
N PHE A 175 -27.93 -33.79 -4.28
CA PHE A 175 -28.01 -32.53 -5.02
C PHE A 175 -29.36 -32.33 -5.70
#